data_AF-A0A7W3PJC5-F1
#
_entry.id   AF-A0A7W3PJC5-F1
#
_cell.length_a   1.000
_cell.length_b   1.000
_cell.length_c   1.000
_cell.angle_alpha   90.00
_cell.angle_beta   90.00
_cell.angle_gamma   90.00
#
_symmetry.space_group_name_H-M   'P 1'
#
loop_
_entity.id
_entity.type
_entity.pdbx_description
1 polymer ?
#
loop_
_entity_poly.entity_id
_entity_poly.type
_entity_poly.pdbx_seq_one_letter_code
_entity_poly.pdbx_strand_id
1 'polypeptide(L)'
;MTPAGLIKRFGSKDALLLALARRWIQSIPDGPTRPGDDLAELRAYLDTHFAAPSAAAAVSGLSALMRDLGSPAAASLLREGWSKQARYLAALLDHLPLRPDVDPHRASLTLLDALHGSLYRRAVELDPTPPTRTLDDLLEGWT
;
A
#
# COMPACT_ATOMS: atom_id res chain seq x y z
N MET A 1 9.66 -26.06 -1.73
CA MET A 1 8.25 -26.30 -1.38
C MET A 1 7.41 -26.06 -2.62
N THR A 2 6.56 -27.02 -3.05
CA THR A 2 5.83 -26.94 -4.33
C THR A 2 4.45 -26.27 -4.17
N PRO A 3 3.85 -25.71 -5.23
CA PRO A 3 2.49 -25.15 -5.20
C PRO A 3 1.43 -26.15 -4.69
N ALA A 4 1.55 -27.42 -5.07
CA ALA A 4 0.68 -28.49 -4.58
C ALA A 4 0.83 -28.75 -3.07
N GLY A 5 2.06 -28.64 -2.54
CA GLY A 5 2.32 -28.76 -1.09
C GLY A 5 1.71 -27.61 -0.28
N LEU A 6 1.67 -26.40 -0.85
CA LEU A 6 0.99 -25.26 -0.24
C LEU A 6 -0.53 -25.46 -0.23
N ILE A 7 -1.14 -25.83 -1.36
CA ILE A 7 -2.59 -26.06 -1.43
C ILE A 7 -3.01 -27.17 -0.46
N LYS A 8 -2.23 -28.25 -0.33
CA LYS A 8 -2.49 -29.33 0.62
C LYS A 8 -2.50 -28.87 2.08
N ARG A 9 -1.68 -27.87 2.43
CA ARG A 9 -1.60 -27.32 3.80
C ARG A 9 -2.76 -26.37 4.12
N PHE A 10 -3.21 -25.59 3.13
CA PHE A 10 -4.25 -24.57 3.33
C PHE A 10 -5.65 -25.05 2.91
N GLY A 11 -5.77 -26.21 2.28
CA GLY A 11 -7.05 -26.81 1.85
C GLY A 11 -7.57 -26.26 0.52
N SER A 12 -7.30 -24.99 0.19
CA SER A 12 -7.65 -24.38 -1.10
C SER A 12 -6.74 -23.22 -1.47
N LYS A 13 -6.82 -22.79 -2.74
CA LYS A 13 -6.14 -21.57 -3.23
C LYS A 13 -6.68 -20.33 -2.51
N ASP A 14 -7.98 -20.25 -2.29
CA ASP A 14 -8.63 -19.12 -1.63
C ASP A 14 -8.19 -19.00 -0.17
N ALA A 15 -8.11 -20.13 0.55
CA ALA A 15 -7.60 -20.16 1.91
C ALA A 15 -6.14 -19.69 2.01
N LEU A 16 -5.31 -20.05 1.02
CA LEU A 16 -3.94 -19.53 0.91
C LEU A 16 -3.93 -18.01 0.69
N LEU A 17 -4.76 -17.48 -0.22
CA LEU A 17 -4.85 -16.04 -0.47
C LEU A 17 -5.31 -15.27 0.77
N LEU A 18 -6.33 -15.75 1.47
CA LEU A 18 -6.80 -15.15 2.73
C LEU A 18 -5.72 -15.17 3.81
N ALA A 19 -4.94 -16.27 3.91
CA ALA A 19 -3.82 -16.34 4.84
C ALA A 19 -2.69 -15.36 4.49
N LEU A 20 -2.40 -15.18 3.20
CA LEU A 20 -1.43 -14.18 2.73
C LEU A 20 -1.90 -12.76 3.04
N ALA A 21 -3.18 -12.44 2.79
CA ALA A 21 -3.75 -11.13 3.13
C ALA A 21 -3.65 -10.85 4.64
N ARG A 22 -3.99 -11.82 5.50
CA ARG A 22 -3.81 -11.69 6.96
C ARG A 22 -2.37 -11.46 7.36
N ARG A 23 -1.42 -12.18 6.76
CA ARG A 23 0.01 -12.00 7.05
C ARG A 23 0.51 -10.63 6.59
N TRP A 24 0.02 -10.13 5.46
CA TRP A 24 0.31 -8.78 5.01
C TRP A 24 -0.21 -7.74 6.01
N ILE A 25 -1.45 -7.85 6.48
CA ILE A 25 -2.01 -6.94 7.51
C ILE A 25 -1.13 -6.93 8.78
N GLN A 26 -0.67 -8.10 9.22
CA GLN A 26 0.21 -8.23 10.38
C GLN A 26 1.59 -7.59 10.17
N SER A 27 2.05 -7.48 8.92
CA SER A 27 3.34 -6.84 8.60
C SER A 27 3.30 -5.31 8.61
N ILE A 28 2.10 -4.71 8.53
CA ILE A 28 1.95 -3.26 8.63
C ILE A 28 2.27 -2.85 10.07
N PRO A 29 3.16 -1.87 10.32
CA PRO A 29 3.44 -1.40 11.67
C PRO A 29 2.20 -0.75 12.31
N ASP A 30 2.14 -0.77 13.65
CA ASP A 30 1.07 -0.09 14.40
C ASP A 30 1.39 1.41 14.65
N GLY A 31 2.62 1.84 14.36
CA GLY A 31 3.10 3.22 14.47
C GLY A 31 4.53 3.36 13.91
N PRO A 32 5.12 4.57 13.94
CA PRO A 32 6.47 4.81 13.46
C PRO A 32 7.49 3.90 14.13
N THR A 33 8.41 3.34 13.34
CA THR A 33 9.42 2.38 13.80
C THR A 33 10.80 3.04 14.00
N ARG A 34 11.01 4.23 13.44
CA ARG A 34 12.23 5.04 13.56
C ARG A 34 11.86 6.50 13.89
N PRO A 35 11.48 6.78 15.16
CA PRO A 35 11.09 8.13 15.56
C PRO A 35 12.18 9.17 15.23
N GLY A 36 11.79 10.28 14.59
CA GLY A 36 12.72 11.33 14.17
C GLY A 36 13.33 11.15 12.76
N ASP A 37 13.03 10.04 12.09
CA ASP A 37 13.35 9.78 10.68
C ASP A 37 12.10 9.39 9.88
N ASP A 38 10.95 9.97 10.28
CA ASP A 38 9.61 9.57 9.81
C ASP A 38 9.44 9.74 8.28
N LEU A 39 10.07 10.76 7.67
CA LEU A 39 10.03 10.95 6.23
C LEU A 39 10.82 9.86 5.47
N ALA A 40 12.00 9.48 5.95
CA ALA A 40 12.77 8.42 5.31
C ALA A 40 12.10 7.06 5.51
N GLU A 41 11.51 6.82 6.69
CA GLU A 41 10.68 5.65 6.94
C GLU A 41 9.49 5.59 5.97
N LEU A 42 8.76 6.71 5.82
CA LEU A 42 7.64 6.81 4.88
C LEU A 42 8.10 6.49 3.45
N ARG A 43 9.17 7.11 2.96
CA ARG A 43 9.72 6.83 1.62
C ARG A 43 10.09 5.35 1.43
N ALA A 44 10.80 4.77 2.39
CA ALA A 44 11.20 3.37 2.34
C ALA A 44 9.99 2.41 2.34
N TYR A 45 8.97 2.73 3.12
CA TYR A 45 7.72 1.97 3.14
C TYR A 45 7.01 2.04 1.79
N LEU A 46 6.91 3.24 1.20
CA LEU A 46 6.28 3.42 -0.11
C LEU A 46 7.01 2.66 -1.22
N ASP A 47 8.34 2.75 -1.27
CA ASP A 47 9.13 2.01 -2.26
C ASP A 47 8.98 0.49 -2.09
N THR A 48 8.96 -0.01 -0.85
CA THR A 48 8.83 -1.45 -0.58
C THR A 48 7.47 -1.99 -1.00
N HIS A 49 6.39 -1.21 -0.81
CA HIS A 49 5.02 -1.72 -0.93
C HIS A 49 4.29 -1.28 -2.20
N PHE A 50 4.71 -0.20 -2.86
CA PHE A 50 4.02 0.36 -4.03
C PHE A 50 4.88 0.44 -5.30
N ALA A 51 6.18 0.14 -5.23
CA ALA A 51 6.99 0.14 -6.44
C ALA A 51 6.56 -0.99 -7.39
N ALA A 52 6.27 -0.61 -8.63
CA ALA A 52 6.00 -1.54 -9.73
C ALA A 52 7.12 -1.41 -10.79
N PRO A 53 8.08 -2.36 -10.83
CA PRO A 53 9.28 -2.22 -11.64
C PRO A 53 9.01 -2.22 -13.15
N SER A 54 7.84 -2.66 -13.60
CA SER A 54 7.42 -2.65 -15.01
C SER A 54 5.91 -2.46 -15.15
N ALA A 55 5.46 -2.14 -16.36
CA ALA A 55 4.03 -2.15 -16.71
C ALA A 55 3.38 -3.51 -16.44
N ALA A 56 4.06 -4.60 -16.78
CA ALA A 56 3.58 -5.96 -16.51
C ALA A 56 3.40 -6.24 -15.01
N ALA A 57 4.32 -5.75 -14.16
CA ALA A 57 4.19 -5.87 -12.71
C ALA A 57 2.98 -5.06 -12.19
N ALA A 58 2.77 -3.84 -12.70
CA ALA A 58 1.61 -3.02 -12.36
C ALA A 58 0.28 -3.68 -12.78
N VAL A 59 0.19 -4.20 -14.01
CA VAL A 59 -0.98 -4.95 -14.50
C VAL A 59 -1.25 -6.18 -13.63
N SER A 60 -0.21 -6.92 -13.24
CA SER A 60 -0.34 -8.07 -12.35
C SER A 60 -0.89 -7.68 -10.98
N GLY A 61 -0.39 -6.58 -10.40
CA GLY A 61 -0.87 -6.03 -9.12
C GLY A 61 -2.34 -5.60 -9.19
N LEU A 62 -2.70 -4.81 -10.21
CA LEU A 62 -4.09 -4.38 -10.45
C LEU A 62 -5.02 -5.58 -10.66
N SER A 63 -4.59 -6.57 -11.43
CA SER A 63 -5.36 -7.79 -11.65
C SER A 63 -5.55 -8.60 -10.36
N ALA A 64 -4.56 -8.62 -9.47
CA ALA A 64 -4.70 -9.25 -8.16
C ALA A 64 -5.73 -8.51 -7.29
N LEU A 65 -5.62 -7.18 -7.22
CA LEU A 65 -6.59 -6.34 -6.52
C LEU A 65 -8.03 -6.59 -7.01
N MET A 66 -8.23 -6.60 -8.33
CA MET A 66 -9.56 -6.83 -8.91
C MET A 66 -10.13 -8.21 -8.59
N ARG A 67 -9.29 -9.25 -8.57
CA ARG A 67 -9.71 -10.58 -8.14
C ARG A 67 -10.11 -10.62 -6.67
N ASP A 68 -9.31 -10.01 -5.81
CA ASP A 68 -9.56 -10.00 -4.36
C ASP A 68 -10.84 -9.22 -4.02
N LEU A 69 -11.11 -8.11 -4.72
CA LEU A 69 -12.35 -7.35 -4.57
C LEU A 69 -13.60 -8.14 -5.02
N GLY A 70 -13.45 -9.14 -5.89
CA GLY A 70 -14.52 -10.04 -6.30
C GLY A 70 -14.99 -11.02 -5.21
N SER A 71 -14.23 -11.17 -4.11
CA SER A 71 -14.58 -12.05 -2.98
C SER A 71 -14.91 -11.23 -1.73
N PRO A 72 -16.12 -11.36 -1.14
CA PRO A 72 -16.48 -10.60 0.06
C PRO A 72 -15.50 -10.79 1.23
N ALA A 73 -14.96 -11.99 1.40
CA ALA A 73 -14.00 -12.29 2.46
C ALA A 73 -12.65 -11.58 2.22
N ALA A 74 -12.16 -11.57 0.98
CA ALA A 74 -10.91 -10.88 0.65
C ALA A 74 -11.09 -9.35 0.65
N ALA A 75 -12.22 -8.85 0.15
CA ALA A 75 -12.58 -7.42 0.23
C ALA A 75 -12.61 -6.92 1.68
N SER A 76 -13.14 -7.71 2.62
CA SER A 76 -13.10 -7.38 4.05
C SER A 76 -11.67 -7.27 4.60
N LEU A 77 -10.77 -8.18 4.21
CA LEU A 77 -9.36 -8.14 4.62
C LEU A 77 -8.62 -6.96 3.96
N LEU A 78 -8.89 -6.66 2.69
CA LEU A 78 -8.34 -5.47 2.03
C LEU A 78 -8.74 -4.19 2.77
N ARG A 79 -10.02 -4.07 3.14
CA ARG A 79 -10.50 -2.94 3.95
C ARG A 79 -9.76 -2.85 5.28
N GLU A 80 -9.59 -3.96 5.99
CA GLU A 80 -8.86 -3.99 7.26
C GLU A 80 -7.39 -3.54 7.08
N GLY A 81 -6.70 -4.09 6.09
CA GLY A 81 -5.32 -3.76 5.78
C GLY A 81 -5.12 -2.32 5.37
N TRP A 82 -5.94 -1.81 4.45
CA TRP A 82 -5.90 -0.39 4.05
C TRP A 82 -6.25 0.54 5.20
N SER A 83 -7.17 0.17 6.09
CA SER A 83 -7.47 0.96 7.28
C SER A 83 -6.28 1.00 8.24
N LYS A 84 -5.56 -0.11 8.39
CA LYS A 84 -4.33 -0.16 9.20
C LYS A 84 -3.20 0.65 8.55
N GLN A 85 -3.03 0.52 7.25
CA GLN A 85 -2.04 1.26 6.47
C GLN A 85 -2.28 2.76 6.52
N ALA A 86 -3.53 3.21 6.35
CA ALA A 86 -3.90 4.63 6.45
C ALA A 86 -3.57 5.21 7.84
N ARG A 87 -3.80 4.44 8.92
CA ARG A 87 -3.42 4.86 10.28
C ARG A 87 -1.91 4.97 10.46
N TYR A 88 -1.16 3.99 9.97
CA TYR A 88 0.30 4.00 10.03
C TYR A 88 0.89 5.19 9.27
N LEU A 89 0.44 5.41 8.03
CA LEU A 89 0.90 6.55 7.22
C LEU A 89 0.49 7.89 7.84
N ALA A 90 -0.72 7.99 8.42
CA ALA A 90 -1.14 9.19 9.13
C ALA A 90 -0.22 9.48 10.33
N ALA A 91 0.19 8.46 11.09
CA ALA A 91 1.11 8.64 12.21
C ALA A 91 2.50 9.13 11.78
N LEU A 92 2.99 8.73 10.60
CA LEU A 92 4.23 9.26 10.04
C LEU A 92 4.06 10.71 9.57
N LEU A 93 2.94 11.01 8.90
CA LEU A 93 2.61 12.36 8.40
C LEU A 93 2.43 13.38 9.54
N ASP A 94 1.90 12.97 10.68
CA ASP A 94 1.69 13.81 11.87
C ASP A 94 3.01 14.38 12.44
N HIS A 95 4.14 13.73 12.17
CA HIS A 95 5.46 14.20 12.59
C HIS A 95 6.17 15.08 11.54
N LEU A 96 5.57 15.28 10.38
CA LEU A 96 6.12 16.13 9.32
C LEU A 96 5.66 17.59 9.48
N PRO A 97 6.42 18.57 8.96
CA PRO A 97 6.05 19.99 9.04
C PRO A 97 4.95 20.35 8.04
N LEU A 98 3.78 19.73 8.16
CA LEU A 98 2.61 20.00 7.33
C LEU A 98 1.99 21.36 7.70
N ARG A 99 1.29 21.97 6.75
CA ARG A 99 0.48 23.16 7.01
C ARG A 99 -0.63 22.84 8.04
N PRO A 100 -1.04 23.83 8.86
CA PRO A 100 -2.03 23.60 9.91
C PRO A 100 -3.42 23.14 9.44
N ASP A 101 -3.77 23.37 8.17
CA ASP A 101 -5.04 22.97 7.57
C ASP A 101 -5.05 21.52 7.04
N VAL A 102 -3.89 20.86 7.01
CA VAL A 102 -3.74 19.50 6.49
C VAL A 102 -3.96 18.49 7.62
N ASP A 103 -5.10 17.79 7.56
CA ASP A 103 -5.39 16.66 8.46
C ASP A 103 -4.58 15.41 8.06
N PRO A 104 -3.72 14.85 8.94
CA PRO A 104 -2.85 13.72 8.59
C PRO A 104 -3.61 12.47 8.15
N HIS A 105 -4.81 12.23 8.68
CA HIS A 105 -5.63 11.08 8.29
C HIS A 105 -6.18 11.24 6.87
N ARG A 106 -6.73 12.41 6.52
CA ARG A 106 -7.17 12.71 5.15
C ARG A 106 -5.99 12.72 4.16
N ALA A 107 -4.84 13.26 4.58
CA ALA A 107 -3.62 13.24 3.79
C ALA A 107 -3.17 11.80 3.50
N SER A 108 -3.23 10.90 4.50
CA SER A 108 -2.86 9.50 4.29
C SER A 108 -3.79 8.75 3.33
N LEU A 109 -5.10 9.02 3.38
CA LEU A 109 -6.05 8.48 2.39
C LEU A 109 -5.77 9.03 0.99
N THR A 110 -5.51 10.33 0.87
CA THR A 110 -5.15 10.98 -0.40
C THR A 110 -3.87 10.38 -1.00
N LEU A 111 -2.87 10.14 -0.16
CA LEU A 111 -1.63 9.47 -0.56
C LEU A 111 -1.89 8.05 -1.06
N LEU A 112 -2.70 7.26 -0.34
CA LEU A 112 -3.07 5.90 -0.78
C LEU A 112 -3.81 5.91 -2.12
N ASP A 113 -4.75 6.83 -2.31
CA ASP A 113 -5.48 6.97 -3.57
C ASP A 113 -4.53 7.33 -4.72
N ALA A 114 -3.61 8.27 -4.51
CA ALA A 114 -2.62 8.67 -5.50
C ALA A 114 -1.64 7.53 -5.85
N LEU A 115 -1.23 6.72 -4.87
CA LEU A 115 -0.36 5.56 -5.07
C LEU A 115 -1.06 4.42 -5.82
N HIS A 116 -2.31 4.11 -5.49
CA HIS A 116 -3.09 3.15 -6.27
C HIS A 116 -3.38 3.67 -7.69
N GLY A 117 -3.64 4.98 -7.82
CA GLY A 117 -3.81 5.66 -9.11
C GLY A 117 -2.55 5.59 -9.99
N SER A 118 -1.36 5.73 -9.40
CA SER A 118 -0.10 5.68 -10.15
C SER A 118 0.17 4.30 -10.77
N LEU A 119 -0.37 3.22 -10.20
CA LEU A 119 -0.30 1.88 -10.81
C LEU A 119 -1.00 1.83 -12.18
N TYR A 120 -2.11 2.56 -12.36
CA TYR A 120 -2.78 2.64 -13.66
C TYR A 120 -1.91 3.36 -14.69
N ARG A 121 -1.29 4.49 -14.32
CA ARG A 121 -0.33 5.19 -15.19
C ARG A 121 0.87 4.31 -15.53
N ARG A 122 1.41 3.60 -14.54
CA ARG A 122 2.52 2.66 -14.74
C ARG A 122 2.15 1.51 -15.66
N ALA A 123 0.93 0.98 -15.57
CA ALA A 123 0.43 -0.12 -16.40
C ALA A 123 0.34 0.24 -17.89
N VAL A 124 0.13 1.52 -18.22
CA VAL A 124 0.08 2.02 -19.61
C VAL A 124 1.34 2.79 -20.00
N GLU A 125 2.38 2.75 -19.16
CA GLU A 125 3.66 3.45 -19.37
C GLU A 125 3.53 4.97 -19.58
N LEU A 126 2.48 5.58 -19.04
CA LEU A 126 2.28 7.03 -19.08
C LEU A 126 3.06 7.69 -17.94
N ASP A 127 4.22 8.26 -18.27
CA ASP A 127 5.11 8.98 -17.33
C ASP A 127 5.34 8.22 -16.00
N PRO A 128 6.01 7.06 -16.06
CA PRO A 128 6.13 6.20 -14.89
C PRO A 128 7.07 6.82 -13.85
N THR A 129 6.51 7.19 -12.72
CA THR A 129 7.26 7.71 -11.57
C THR A 129 7.36 6.70 -10.43
N PRO A 130 8.44 6.74 -9.62
CA PRO A 130 8.49 5.97 -8.38
C PRO A 130 7.43 6.48 -7.40
N PRO A 131 6.96 5.64 -6.46
CA PRO A 131 5.94 6.04 -5.49
C PRO A 131 6.40 7.19 -4.58
N THR A 132 7.70 7.31 -4.34
CA THR A 132 8.32 8.43 -3.62
C THR A 132 8.14 9.77 -4.32
N ARG A 133 8.08 9.80 -5.65
CA ARG A 133 7.77 11.05 -6.38
C ARG A 133 6.34 11.52 -6.14
N THR A 134 5.37 10.59 -6.09
CA THR A 134 3.98 10.91 -5.72
C THR A 134 3.90 11.52 -4.32
N LEU A 135 4.68 11.00 -3.37
CA LEU A 135 4.77 11.59 -2.04
C LEU A 135 5.34 13.00 -2.08
N ASP A 136 6.45 13.20 -2.80
CA ASP A 136 7.12 14.50 -2.89
C ASP A 136 6.18 15.55 -3.50
N ASP A 137 5.48 15.23 -4.60
CA ASP A 137 4.51 16.13 -5.25
C ASP A 137 3.35 16.52 -4.31
N LEU A 138 2.89 15.59 -3.46
CA LEU A 138 1.85 15.86 -2.47
C LEU A 138 2.38 16.71 -1.30
N LEU A 139 3.58 16.42 -0.82
CA LEU A 139 4.23 17.18 0.25
C LEU A 139 4.47 18.63 -0.18
N GLU A 140 4.90 18.87 -1.42
CA GLU A 140 5.02 20.23 -1.99
C GLU A 140 3.71 21.05 -1.86
N GLY A 141 2.55 20.38 -1.91
CA GLY A 141 1.24 21.01 -1.72
C GLY A 141 0.76 21.08 -0.27
N TRP A 142 1.38 20.33 0.65
CA TRP A 142 0.97 20.21 2.05
C TRP A 142 1.91 20.87 3.04
N THR A 143 3.10 21.28 2.64
CA THR A 143 4.07 22.05 3.44
C THR A 143 4.11 23.50 2.99
#